data_AF-A0A849Q645-F1
#
_entry.id   AF-A0A849Q645-F1
#
_cell.length_a   1.000
_cell.length_b   1.000
_cell.length_c   1.000
_cell.angle_alpha   90.00
_cell.angle_beta   90.00
_cell.angle_gamma   90.00
#
_symmetry.space_group_name_H-M   'P 1'
#
loop_
_entity.id
_entity.type
_entity.pdbx_description
1 polymer ?
#
loop_
_entity_poly.entity_id
_entity_poly.type
_entity_poly.pdbx_seq_one_letter_code
_entity_poly.pdbx_strand_id
1 'polypeptide(L)'
;MTRSKRGREVLVVPAKEEAFAAARKLHVYAVPITRSTSDVSFIAFYRGAPTSAITHYAKVVRITKNMSFQEVFPGGSSILLPEDSALKVYHLDPLVELQRRVKKGRNPPISGPRYTKIERLTKARYLDEIWPPEETKSTKDRGRSGAKGKETAEPKRTKAGRGGRVAREAGPKKKGRAEKPRGSEPSKRDTGKPSAKRTAKASQTKEKPSETKEGPKPDSKRRKQGKKRGEKEEKKPEKKPEKKPEALPKPSLHYIVDGSNVALEARSFKEGGRLSQIELLTAKLEETEGAAVTVIVDANLRHHIDRKDDMEVMIKDRRILQAPAQTDADEFILLTAEYHRSSGETVVIVSNDRFQDYIKKFKPRFDWVKSSQQKFMFVFSHDGSEVIEAMTSIS
;
A
#
# COMPACT_ATOMS: atom_id res chain seq x y z
N MET A 1 30.62 24.80 -7.88
CA MET A 1 30.53 23.33 -8.01
C MET A 1 30.72 22.69 -6.65
N THR A 2 29.67 22.14 -6.04
CA THR A 2 29.74 21.45 -4.75
C THR A 2 30.58 20.17 -4.88
N ARG A 3 31.57 19.96 -4.00
CA ARG A 3 32.34 18.71 -3.93
C ARG A 3 31.39 17.54 -3.68
N SER A 4 31.07 16.78 -4.73
CA SER A 4 30.31 15.54 -4.62
C SER A 4 31.06 14.59 -3.69
N LYS A 5 30.37 14.05 -2.67
CA LYS A 5 30.93 13.00 -1.81
C LYS A 5 31.28 11.82 -2.72
N ARG A 6 32.57 11.43 -2.72
CA ARG A 6 33.11 10.34 -3.58
C ARG A 6 32.16 9.14 -3.56
N GLY A 7 31.58 8.81 -4.72
CA GLY A 7 30.72 7.62 -4.91
C GLY A 7 29.20 7.84 -4.91
N ARG A 8 28.69 9.07 -4.80
CA ARG A 8 27.25 9.37 -4.92
C ARG A 8 26.97 10.31 -6.09
N GLU A 9 27.26 9.84 -7.29
CA GLU A 9 27.10 10.64 -8.49
C GLU A 9 25.69 10.50 -9.09
N VAL A 10 25.16 9.27 -9.07
CA VAL A 10 23.84 8.93 -9.61
C VAL A 10 22.91 8.50 -8.49
N LEU A 11 21.73 9.09 -8.42
CA LEU A 11 20.61 8.63 -7.59
C LEU A 11 19.70 7.73 -8.43
N VAL A 12 19.64 6.45 -8.10
CA VAL A 12 18.71 5.50 -8.71
C VAL A 12 17.43 5.45 -7.88
N VAL A 13 16.30 5.78 -8.50
CA VAL A 13 14.99 5.85 -7.83
C VAL A 13 13.98 4.87 -8.43
N PRO A 14 13.15 4.21 -7.60
CA PRO A 14 11.98 3.52 -8.12
C PRO A 14 10.93 4.56 -8.54
N ALA A 15 10.49 4.48 -9.79
CA ALA A 15 9.49 5.38 -10.34
C ALA A 15 8.24 4.59 -10.73
N LYS A 16 7.09 5.05 -10.23
CA LYS A 16 5.77 4.69 -10.78
C LYS A 16 5.62 5.30 -12.16
N GLU A 17 4.68 4.79 -12.97
CA GLU A 17 4.52 5.22 -14.35
C GLU A 17 4.17 6.71 -14.45
N GLU A 18 3.32 7.21 -13.54
CA GLU A 18 2.91 8.61 -13.50
C GLU A 18 4.09 9.53 -13.16
N ALA A 19 4.89 9.15 -12.16
CA ALA A 19 6.08 9.90 -11.76
C ALA A 19 7.14 9.90 -12.87
N PHE A 20 7.29 8.78 -13.59
CA PHE A 20 8.20 8.68 -14.74
C PHE A 20 7.70 9.53 -15.93
N ALA A 21 6.40 9.50 -16.23
CA ALA A 21 5.80 10.33 -17.27
C ALA A 21 5.93 11.82 -16.95
N ALA A 22 5.73 12.22 -15.69
CA ALA A 22 5.94 13.59 -15.22
C ALA A 22 7.42 14.01 -15.38
N ALA A 23 8.37 13.15 -15.00
CA ALA A 23 9.79 13.42 -15.19
C ALA A 23 10.15 13.61 -16.66
N ARG A 24 9.57 12.81 -17.55
CA ARG A 24 9.78 12.93 -19.01
C ARG A 24 9.16 14.19 -19.60
N LYS A 25 7.97 14.59 -19.14
CA LYS A 25 7.23 15.74 -19.68
C LYS A 25 7.75 17.07 -19.12
N LEU A 26 7.94 17.13 -17.80
CA LEU A 26 8.25 18.36 -17.07
C LEU A 26 9.74 18.53 -16.79
N HIS A 27 10.56 17.53 -17.08
CA HIS A 27 12.00 17.54 -16.78
C HIS A 27 12.29 17.77 -15.30
N VAL A 28 11.46 17.19 -14.43
CA VAL A 28 11.55 17.37 -12.98
C VAL A 28 11.31 16.04 -12.26
N TYR A 29 12.09 15.80 -11.22
CA TYR A 29 11.82 14.74 -10.24
C TYR A 29 11.80 15.31 -8.82
N ALA A 30 10.72 15.07 -8.08
CA ALA A 30 10.53 15.61 -6.74
C ALA A 30 10.52 14.49 -5.69
N VAL A 31 11.12 14.76 -4.52
CA VAL A 31 11.07 13.89 -3.34
C VAL A 31 10.74 14.70 -2.10
N PRO A 32 10.00 14.14 -1.12
CA PRO A 32 9.82 14.79 0.17
C PRO A 32 11.16 15.07 0.84
N ILE A 33 11.33 16.26 1.42
CA ILE A 33 12.55 16.65 2.15
C ILE A 33 12.81 15.75 3.36
N THR A 34 11.75 15.18 3.93
CA THR A 34 11.86 14.16 5.00
C THR A 34 12.74 12.99 4.59
N ARG A 35 12.88 12.73 3.28
CA ARG A 35 13.86 11.78 2.75
C ARG A 35 15.20 12.48 2.60
N SER A 36 16.15 12.11 3.46
CA SER A 36 17.55 12.55 3.40
C SER A 36 18.26 12.03 2.14
N THR A 37 17.96 12.66 1.00
CA THR A 37 18.57 12.38 -0.29
C THR A 37 19.75 13.30 -0.51
N SER A 38 20.87 12.75 -0.99
CA SER A 38 22.07 13.53 -1.29
C SER A 38 21.85 14.40 -2.54
N ASP A 39 22.61 15.48 -2.65
CA ASP A 39 22.73 16.22 -3.91
C ASP A 39 23.57 15.36 -4.86
N VAL A 40 23.09 15.17 -6.08
CA VAL A 40 23.65 14.24 -7.08
C VAL A 40 23.74 14.92 -8.44
N SER A 41 24.61 14.42 -9.30
CA SER A 41 24.81 14.94 -10.66
C SER A 41 23.83 14.31 -11.67
N PHE A 42 23.32 13.11 -11.38
CA PHE A 42 22.39 12.39 -12.26
C PHE A 42 21.29 11.68 -11.46
N ILE A 43 20.15 11.49 -12.10
CA ILE A 43 19.07 10.61 -11.63
C ILE A 43 18.83 9.52 -12.66
N ALA A 44 18.64 8.29 -12.18
CA ALA A 44 18.28 7.14 -13.01
C ALA A 44 16.98 6.50 -12.51
N PHE A 45 16.13 6.08 -13.44
CA PHE A 45 14.76 5.64 -13.16
C PHE A 45 14.62 4.12 -13.30
N TYR A 46 14.42 3.44 -12.17
CA TYR A 46 14.04 2.03 -12.13
C TYR A 46 12.52 1.93 -12.25
N ARG A 47 12.04 1.28 -13.31
CA ARG A 47 10.62 1.05 -13.56
C ARG A 47 10.24 -0.33 -13.03
N GLY A 48 9.16 -0.39 -12.25
CA GLY A 48 8.61 -1.62 -11.69
C GLY A 48 8.07 -2.60 -12.76
N ALA A 49 7.36 -3.64 -12.32
CA ALA A 49 6.70 -4.56 -13.24
C ALA A 49 5.72 -3.81 -14.17
N PRO A 50 5.62 -4.19 -15.46
CA PRO A 50 6.28 -5.33 -16.10
C PRO A 50 7.72 -5.06 -16.56
N THR A 51 8.21 -3.81 -16.51
CA THR A 51 9.53 -3.44 -17.05
C THR A 51 10.69 -4.00 -16.23
N SER A 52 10.62 -3.90 -14.89
CA SER A 52 11.61 -4.40 -13.93
C SER A 52 13.08 -4.09 -14.28
N ALA A 53 13.35 -2.85 -14.71
CA ALA A 53 14.67 -2.43 -15.16
C ALA A 53 14.91 -0.92 -15.00
N ILE A 54 16.18 -0.52 -14.90
CA ILE A 54 16.59 0.86 -15.12
C ILE A 54 16.62 1.10 -16.62
N THR A 55 15.89 2.11 -17.08
CA THR A 55 15.69 2.37 -18.52
C THR A 55 16.22 3.72 -18.95
N HIS A 56 16.13 4.73 -18.11
CA HIS A 56 16.49 6.09 -18.45
C HIS A 56 17.30 6.73 -17.32
N TYR A 57 18.08 7.73 -17.68
CA TYR A 57 18.72 8.63 -16.74
C TYR A 57 18.68 10.07 -17.26
N ALA A 58 18.91 11.04 -16.38
CA ALA A 58 19.00 12.44 -16.74
C ALA A 58 20.05 13.13 -15.87
N LYS A 59 20.72 14.15 -16.43
CA LYS A 59 21.63 15.02 -15.69
C LYS A 59 20.81 16.01 -14.86
N VAL A 60 21.25 16.26 -13.64
CA VAL A 60 20.63 17.26 -12.76
C VAL A 60 21.23 18.63 -13.10
N VAL A 61 20.37 19.54 -13.56
CA VAL A 61 20.73 20.92 -13.88
C VAL A 61 20.75 21.78 -12.63
N ARG A 62 19.71 21.66 -11.80
CA ARG A 62 19.53 22.44 -10.57
C ARG A 62 18.76 21.64 -9.53
N ILE A 63 19.03 21.90 -8.26
CA ILE A 63 18.27 21.36 -7.13
C ILE A 63 17.63 22.53 -6.39
N THR A 64 16.31 22.49 -6.25
CA THR A 64 15.53 23.45 -5.46
C THR A 64 14.97 22.74 -4.23
N LYS A 65 14.94 23.40 -3.08
CA LYS A 65 14.45 22.84 -1.81
C LYS A 65 13.28 23.68 -1.32
N ASN A 66 12.42 23.08 -0.50
CA ASN A 66 11.23 23.72 0.09
C ASN A 66 10.20 24.19 -0.95
N MET A 67 10.06 23.47 -2.07
CA MET A 67 8.95 23.72 -3.00
C MET A 67 7.70 22.97 -2.54
N SER A 68 6.54 23.59 -2.71
CA SER A 68 5.24 22.93 -2.55
C SER A 68 4.93 22.01 -3.73
N PHE A 69 4.00 21.08 -3.55
CA PHE A 69 3.56 20.19 -4.64
C PHE A 69 2.94 20.97 -5.81
N GLN A 70 2.08 21.95 -5.52
CA GLN A 70 1.37 22.75 -6.52
C GLN A 70 2.31 23.59 -7.40
N GLU A 71 3.39 24.13 -6.84
CA GLU A 71 4.41 24.86 -7.60
C GLU A 71 5.15 23.97 -8.60
N VAL A 72 5.35 22.70 -8.27
CA VAL A 72 6.11 21.76 -9.11
C VAL A 72 5.21 21.10 -10.15
N PHE A 73 3.97 20.79 -9.77
CA PHE A 73 3.00 20.06 -10.59
C PHE A 73 1.69 20.85 -10.67
N PRO A 74 1.63 21.96 -11.45
CA PRO A 74 0.42 22.75 -11.59
C PRO A 74 -0.71 21.90 -12.19
N GLY A 75 -1.83 21.79 -11.48
CA GLY A 75 -2.98 20.96 -11.86
C GLY A 75 -2.78 19.45 -11.67
N GLY A 76 -1.68 19.03 -11.04
CA GLY A 76 -1.48 17.63 -10.65
C GLY A 76 -2.35 17.26 -9.45
N SER A 77 -2.95 16.06 -9.48
CA SER A 77 -3.60 15.52 -8.29
C SER A 77 -2.55 15.08 -7.28
N SER A 78 -2.74 15.45 -6.01
CA SER A 78 -1.85 15.18 -4.87
C SER A 78 -1.73 13.70 -4.49
N ILE A 79 -2.38 12.79 -5.24
CA ILE A 79 -2.43 11.34 -4.99
C ILE A 79 -1.05 10.71 -4.70
N LEU A 80 0.05 11.32 -5.16
CA LEU A 80 1.39 10.77 -4.97
C LEU A 80 2.10 11.22 -3.68
N LEU A 81 1.72 12.35 -3.07
CA LEU A 81 2.45 12.95 -1.94
C LEU A 81 1.50 13.72 -0.99
N PRO A 82 1.72 13.68 0.34
CA PRO A 82 0.95 14.49 1.28
C PRO A 82 1.04 15.98 0.90
N GLU A 83 -0.12 16.64 0.82
CA GLU A 83 -0.30 17.98 0.22
C GLU A 83 0.64 19.06 0.78
N ASP A 84 1.05 18.92 2.05
CA ASP A 84 1.84 19.95 2.74
C ASP A 84 3.34 19.60 2.90
N SER A 85 3.81 18.51 2.31
CA SER A 85 5.22 18.12 2.49
C SER A 85 6.15 18.97 1.62
N ALA A 86 7.07 19.70 2.26
CA ALA A 86 8.12 20.43 1.56
C ALA A 86 8.95 19.48 0.67
N LEU A 87 9.13 19.84 -0.59
CA LEU A 87 9.78 19.00 -1.60
C LEU A 87 11.20 19.47 -1.91
N LYS A 88 12.06 18.49 -2.15
CA LYS A 88 13.35 18.65 -2.81
C LYS A 88 13.17 18.25 -4.28
N VAL A 89 13.39 19.22 -5.16
CA VAL A 89 13.07 19.14 -6.57
C VAL A 89 14.37 19.13 -7.38
N TYR A 90 14.54 18.09 -8.18
CA TYR A 90 15.65 17.94 -9.11
C TYR A 90 15.16 18.36 -10.50
N HIS A 91 15.70 19.46 -11.01
CA HIS A 91 15.50 19.88 -12.40
C HIS A 91 16.48 19.13 -13.29
N LEU A 92 15.97 18.54 -14.37
CA LEU A 92 16.66 17.55 -15.18
C LEU A 92 16.87 18.08 -16.60
N ASP A 93 17.93 17.61 -17.26
CA ASP A 93 18.01 17.62 -18.72
C ASP A 93 17.00 16.60 -19.31
N PRO A 94 16.74 16.63 -20.64
CA PRO A 94 15.98 15.58 -21.31
C PRO A 94 16.44 14.17 -20.92
N LEU A 95 15.47 13.30 -20.63
CA LEU A 95 15.76 11.92 -20.25
C LEU A 95 16.42 11.18 -21.41
N VAL A 96 17.57 10.57 -21.13
CA VAL A 96 18.34 9.76 -22.06
C VAL A 96 18.02 8.29 -21.80
N GLU A 97 17.55 7.58 -22.82
CA GLU A 97 17.39 6.12 -22.73
C GLU A 97 18.77 5.46 -22.69
N LEU A 98 18.94 4.52 -21.76
CA LEU A 98 20.15 3.71 -21.69
C LEU A 98 20.22 2.82 -22.94
N GLN A 99 21.39 2.79 -23.60
CA GLN A 99 21.64 1.88 -24.73
C GLN A 99 21.31 0.41 -24.39
N ARG A 100 21.48 0.03 -23.11
CA ARG A 100 21.08 -1.27 -22.58
C ARG A 100 20.36 -1.06 -21.25
N ARG A 101 19.14 -1.61 -21.16
CA ARG A 101 18.36 -1.59 -19.92
C ARG A 101 19.06 -2.43 -18.84
N VAL A 102 19.16 -1.90 -17.63
CA VAL A 102 19.73 -2.63 -16.49
C VAL A 102 18.62 -3.45 -15.83
N LYS A 103 18.57 -4.75 -16.13
CA LYS A 103 17.49 -5.64 -15.68
C LYS A 103 17.62 -5.99 -14.20
N LYS A 104 16.49 -6.37 -13.60
CA LYS A 104 16.49 -7.10 -12.33
C LYS A 104 17.34 -8.37 -12.49
N GLY A 105 18.40 -8.49 -11.68
CA GLY A 105 19.22 -9.69 -11.57
C GLY A 105 18.72 -10.57 -10.43
N ARG A 106 19.65 -11.10 -9.63
CA ARG A 106 19.37 -11.81 -8.38
C ARG A 106 18.97 -10.86 -7.25
N ASN A 107 19.43 -9.62 -7.30
CA ASN A 107 19.05 -8.59 -6.35
C ASN A 107 17.53 -8.33 -6.37
N PRO A 108 16.94 -8.04 -5.19
CA PRO A 108 15.54 -7.66 -5.11
C PRO A 108 15.28 -6.38 -5.91
N PRO A 109 14.02 -6.14 -6.33
CA PRO A 109 13.64 -4.87 -6.94
C PRO A 109 14.06 -3.69 -6.07
N ILE A 110 14.40 -2.57 -6.72
CA ILE A 110 14.71 -1.34 -6.00
C ILE A 110 13.43 -0.83 -5.35
N SER A 111 13.34 -0.87 -4.02
CA SER A 111 12.20 -0.35 -3.26
C SER A 111 12.41 1.07 -2.71
N GLY A 112 13.64 1.59 -2.79
CA GLY A 112 13.99 2.93 -2.30
C GLY A 112 15.22 3.51 -2.99
N PRO A 113 15.56 4.78 -2.70
CA PRO A 113 16.67 5.46 -3.37
C PRO A 113 18.01 4.76 -3.11
N ARG A 114 18.79 4.53 -4.17
CA ARG A 114 20.15 3.98 -4.10
C ARG A 114 21.13 4.86 -4.85
N TYR A 115 22.42 4.70 -4.57
CA TYR A 115 23.47 5.53 -5.17
C TYR A 115 24.47 4.67 -5.95
N THR A 116 24.99 5.21 -7.05
CA THR A 116 26.06 4.60 -7.84
C THR A 116 26.87 5.66 -8.61
N LYS A 117 27.82 5.21 -9.44
CA LYS A 117 28.59 6.03 -10.39
C LYS A 117 28.00 5.92 -11.80
N ILE A 118 28.14 6.96 -12.62
CA ILE A 118 27.58 6.96 -13.98
C ILE A 118 28.22 5.89 -14.87
N GLU A 119 29.53 5.69 -14.73
CA GLU A 119 30.28 4.66 -15.46
C GLU A 119 29.78 3.25 -15.15
N ARG A 120 29.44 2.99 -13.88
CA ARG A 120 28.93 1.69 -13.44
C ARG A 120 27.52 1.46 -13.98
N LEU A 121 26.66 2.48 -13.93
CA LEU A 121 25.31 2.40 -14.45
C LEU A 121 25.28 2.11 -15.96
N THR A 122 26.11 2.80 -16.73
CA THR A 122 26.13 2.70 -18.21
C THR A 122 26.72 1.39 -18.73
N LYS A 123 27.62 0.76 -17.96
CA LYS A 123 28.21 -0.55 -18.30
C LYS A 123 27.37 -1.73 -17.82
N ALA A 124 26.56 -1.55 -16.79
CA ALA A 124 25.84 -2.64 -16.14
C ALA A 124 24.73 -3.23 -17.01
N ARG A 125 24.58 -4.56 -16.95
CA ARG A 125 23.44 -5.28 -17.54
C ARG A 125 22.39 -5.66 -16.50
N TYR A 126 22.83 -5.88 -15.26
CA TYR A 126 21.99 -6.29 -14.15
C TYR A 126 22.24 -5.43 -12.92
N LEU A 127 21.23 -5.35 -12.04
CA LEU A 127 21.36 -4.64 -10.76
C LEU A 127 22.50 -5.18 -9.88
N ASP A 128 22.85 -6.46 -10.02
CA ASP A 128 23.94 -7.12 -9.29
C ASP A 128 25.32 -6.56 -9.66
N GLU A 129 25.48 -6.08 -10.89
CA GLU A 129 26.72 -5.46 -11.35
C GLU A 129 26.87 -4.05 -10.79
N ILE A 130 25.74 -3.38 -10.47
CA ILE A 130 25.71 -2.07 -9.82
C ILE A 130 25.92 -2.19 -8.30
N TRP A 131 25.29 -3.19 -7.67
CA TRP A 131 25.40 -3.46 -6.24
C TRP A 131 25.64 -4.95 -5.99
N PRO A 132 26.90 -5.41 -6.04
CA PRO A 132 27.24 -6.79 -5.82
C PRO A 132 26.80 -7.22 -4.41
N PRO A 133 26.27 -8.44 -4.26
CA PRO A 133 25.81 -8.94 -2.96
C PRO A 133 26.91 -8.89 -1.89
N GLU A 134 28.18 -9.03 -2.28
CA GLU A 134 29.34 -8.97 -1.37
C GLU A 134 29.55 -7.58 -0.75
N GLU A 135 29.33 -6.49 -1.51
CA GLU A 135 29.44 -5.12 -1.00
C GLU A 135 28.32 -4.79 0.01
N THR A 136 27.15 -5.43 -0.12
CA THR A 136 25.99 -5.12 0.74
C THR A 136 26.11 -5.63 2.18
N LYS A 137 26.92 -6.67 2.43
CA LYS A 137 27.13 -7.21 3.78
C LYS A 137 27.96 -6.25 4.66
N SER A 138 28.88 -5.50 4.07
CA SER A 138 29.82 -4.63 4.80
C SER A 138 29.18 -3.45 5.53
N THR A 139 28.04 -2.92 5.06
CA THR A 139 27.43 -1.72 5.67
C THR A 139 26.58 -2.01 6.91
N LYS A 140 26.07 -3.25 7.07
CA LYS A 140 25.23 -3.61 8.22
C LYS A 140 26.05 -3.89 9.48
N ASP A 141 27.28 -4.38 9.34
CA ASP A 141 28.15 -4.70 10.49
C ASP A 141 28.89 -3.49 11.07
N ARG A 142 29.14 -2.42 10.30
CA ARG A 142 29.80 -1.21 10.82
C ARG A 142 28.94 -0.34 11.73
N GLY A 143 27.63 -0.61 11.83
CA GLY A 143 26.71 0.11 12.71
C GLY A 143 26.60 -0.45 14.13
N ARG A 144 27.21 -1.61 14.42
CA ARG A 144 27.00 -2.32 15.70
C ARG A 144 28.25 -2.50 16.58
N SER A 145 29.44 -2.15 16.11
CA SER A 145 30.70 -2.31 16.86
C SER A 145 31.20 -1.04 17.58
N GLY A 146 30.44 0.07 17.58
CA GLY A 146 30.87 1.36 18.13
C GLY A 146 30.42 1.67 19.57
N ALA A 147 30.23 0.66 20.43
CA ALA A 147 29.83 0.89 21.82
C ALA A 147 30.47 -0.14 22.78
N LYS A 148 31.80 -0.17 22.86
CA LYS A 148 32.55 -0.72 24.01
C LYS A 148 34.00 -0.23 23.93
N GLY A 149 34.41 0.56 24.92
CA GLY A 149 35.78 1.02 25.07
C GLY A 149 35.92 2.54 25.23
N LYS A 150 35.41 3.10 26.33
CA LYS A 150 36.04 4.28 26.93
C LYS A 150 36.51 3.87 28.32
N GLU A 151 37.80 3.56 28.37
CA GLU A 151 38.58 3.46 29.61
C GLU A 151 38.46 4.75 30.42
N THR A 152 38.39 4.54 31.72
CA THR A 152 38.39 5.51 32.80
C THR A 152 39.69 6.32 32.81
N ALA A 153 39.58 7.63 32.68
CA ALA A 153 40.61 8.57 33.11
C ALA A 153 40.13 9.26 34.41
N GLU A 154 40.97 9.20 35.43
CA GLU A 154 40.81 9.82 36.74
C GLU A 154 40.51 11.33 36.67
N PRO A 155 39.62 11.87 37.54
CA PRO A 155 39.53 13.30 37.72
C PRO A 155 40.50 13.79 38.80
N LYS A 156 41.43 14.68 38.39
CA LYS A 156 42.22 15.49 39.32
C LYS A 156 41.30 16.43 40.11
N ARG A 157 41.48 16.39 41.44
CA ARG A 157 40.90 17.32 42.42
C ARG A 157 41.42 18.74 42.19
N THR A 158 40.52 19.72 42.12
CA THR A 158 40.79 21.10 42.52
C THR A 158 39.63 21.64 43.36
N LYS A 159 39.99 22.23 44.50
CA LYS A 159 39.12 22.86 45.50
C LYS A 159 38.70 24.28 45.07
N ALA A 160 37.63 24.72 45.76
CA ALA A 160 37.26 26.10 46.12
C ALA A 160 36.21 26.80 45.25
N GLY A 161 35.13 27.24 45.92
CA GLY A 161 34.13 28.15 45.37
C GLY A 161 32.77 28.06 46.06
N ARG A 162 32.64 28.73 47.22
CA ARG A 162 31.38 28.96 47.97
C ARG A 162 30.32 29.65 47.12
N GLY A 163 29.05 29.37 47.38
CA GLY A 163 27.93 30.24 47.00
C GLY A 163 26.58 29.52 47.06
N GLY A 164 25.82 29.73 48.14
CA GLY A 164 24.61 28.97 48.44
C GLY A 164 23.35 29.37 47.66
N ARG A 165 22.30 28.54 47.80
CA ARG A 165 20.90 28.98 47.88
C ARG A 165 19.97 27.83 48.33
N VAL A 166 19.38 28.02 49.50
CA VAL A 166 17.94 27.97 49.85
C VAL A 166 17.08 26.84 49.26
N ALA A 167 16.65 25.97 50.19
CA ALA A 167 15.34 25.33 50.40
C ALA A 167 14.50 24.84 49.20
N ARG A 168 14.12 23.55 49.26
CA ARG A 168 12.72 23.12 49.21
C ARG A 168 12.54 21.71 49.76
N GLU A 169 11.46 21.58 50.52
CA GLU A 169 11.02 20.44 51.32
C GLU A 169 10.70 19.20 50.48
N ALA A 170 11.12 18.03 50.97
CA ALA A 170 10.75 16.73 50.42
C ALA A 170 9.72 16.07 51.36
N GLY A 171 8.49 15.94 50.87
CA GLY A 171 7.43 15.16 51.50
C GLY A 171 7.62 13.63 51.33
N PRO A 172 7.00 12.81 52.18
CA PRO A 172 7.35 11.40 52.35
C PRO A 172 6.76 10.48 51.28
N LYS A 173 7.60 9.56 50.78
CA LYS A 173 7.23 8.43 49.93
C LYS A 173 6.33 7.44 50.70
N LYS A 174 5.08 7.29 50.27
CA LYS A 174 4.20 6.20 50.73
C LYS A 174 4.56 4.87 50.06
N LYS A 175 4.66 3.87 50.93
CA LYS A 175 4.77 2.43 50.69
C LYS A 175 3.51 1.90 49.97
N GLY A 176 3.69 0.86 49.16
CA GLY A 176 2.58 0.11 48.56
C GLY A 176 3.06 -0.94 47.57
N ARG A 177 3.82 -1.94 48.04
CA ARG A 177 4.18 -3.13 47.25
C ARG A 177 3.20 -4.22 47.65
N ALA A 178 2.15 -4.42 46.84
CA ALA A 178 1.22 -5.53 47.00
C ALA A 178 1.83 -6.79 46.38
N GLU A 179 1.92 -7.84 47.20
CA GLU A 179 2.31 -9.18 46.83
C GLU A 179 1.25 -9.82 45.92
N LYS A 180 1.71 -10.51 44.86
CA LYS A 180 0.86 -11.39 44.05
C LYS A 180 0.82 -12.77 44.71
N PRO A 181 -0.36 -13.36 44.96
CA PRO A 181 -0.43 -14.77 45.29
C PRO A 181 -0.20 -15.61 44.03
N ARG A 182 0.72 -16.58 44.14
CA ARG A 182 0.86 -17.72 43.24
C ARG A 182 -0.24 -18.73 43.60
N GLY A 183 -1.21 -18.92 42.70
CA GLY A 183 -2.08 -20.09 42.63
C GLY A 183 -1.99 -20.59 41.18
N SER A 184 -1.44 -21.78 40.95
CA SER A 184 -2.08 -23.10 41.00
C SER A 184 -2.25 -23.61 39.57
N GLU A 185 -1.49 -24.67 39.28
CA GLU A 185 -1.54 -25.48 38.06
C GLU A 185 -2.96 -25.94 37.72
N PRO A 186 -3.21 -26.28 36.45
CA PRO A 186 -3.77 -27.62 36.27
C PRO A 186 -3.14 -28.42 35.12
N SER A 187 -2.88 -29.68 35.49
CA SER A 187 -3.02 -30.92 34.74
C SER A 187 -2.60 -30.97 33.27
N LYS A 188 -1.50 -31.69 33.06
CA LYS A 188 -1.21 -32.44 31.83
C LYS A 188 -2.39 -33.36 31.53
N ARG A 189 -3.08 -33.16 30.40
CA ARG A 189 -3.93 -34.17 29.79
C ARG A 189 -3.24 -34.74 28.55
N ASP A 190 -3.10 -36.05 28.61
CA ASP A 190 -2.82 -36.98 27.53
C ASP A 190 -3.56 -36.61 26.23
N THR A 191 -2.80 -36.53 25.14
CA THR A 191 -3.36 -36.77 23.81
C THR A 191 -2.52 -37.85 23.15
N GLY A 192 -3.09 -39.06 23.17
CA GLY A 192 -2.56 -40.22 22.49
C GLY A 192 -2.44 -39.97 20.99
N LYS A 193 -1.26 -40.29 20.47
CA LYS A 193 -1.06 -40.69 19.07
C LYS A 193 -2.02 -41.83 18.73
N PRO A 194 -2.45 -41.91 17.46
CA PRO A 194 -1.94 -43.03 16.70
C PRO A 194 -1.38 -42.64 15.34
N SER A 195 -0.26 -43.30 15.07
CA SER A 195 0.36 -43.47 13.76
C SER A 195 -0.57 -44.34 12.88
N ALA A 196 -0.82 -43.93 11.64
CA ALA A 196 -1.18 -44.87 10.59
C ALA A 196 -0.47 -44.48 9.28
N LYS A 197 0.57 -45.27 8.99
CA LYS A 197 1.17 -45.43 7.68
C LYS A 197 0.10 -45.70 6.63
N ARG A 198 0.16 -45.03 5.48
CA ARG A 198 -0.32 -45.59 4.22
C ARG A 198 0.62 -45.22 3.08
N THR A 199 1.39 -46.24 2.72
CA THR A 199 2.17 -46.40 1.49
C THR A 199 1.26 -46.81 0.33
N ALA A 200 1.80 -46.70 -0.90
CA ALA A 200 1.28 -47.21 -2.19
C ALA A 200 0.19 -46.34 -2.86
N LYS A 201 0.16 -46.15 -4.18
CA LYS A 201 0.89 -46.78 -5.29
C LYS A 201 0.76 -45.89 -6.52
N ALA A 202 1.83 -45.77 -7.29
CA ALA A 202 1.81 -45.26 -8.64
C ALA A 202 0.96 -46.17 -9.55
N SER A 203 0.20 -45.58 -10.47
CA SER A 203 -0.09 -46.21 -11.76
C SER A 203 -0.18 -45.13 -12.83
N GLN A 204 0.85 -45.14 -13.67
CA GLN A 204 0.90 -44.46 -14.95
C GLN A 204 0.12 -45.34 -15.94
N THR A 205 -0.85 -44.78 -16.65
CA THR A 205 -1.31 -45.32 -17.92
C THR A 205 -0.98 -44.30 -19.01
N LYS A 206 0.05 -44.64 -19.78
CA LYS A 206 0.38 -44.04 -21.06
C LYS A 206 -0.64 -44.55 -22.08
N GLU A 207 -1.37 -43.65 -22.71
CA GLU A 207 -1.99 -43.90 -24.01
C GLU A 207 -1.49 -42.86 -25.02
N LYS A 208 -0.99 -43.38 -26.12
CA LYS A 208 -0.63 -42.73 -27.40
C LYS A 208 -0.75 -43.86 -28.44
N PRO A 209 -0.83 -43.58 -29.75
CA PRO A 209 -1.39 -42.41 -30.44
C PRO A 209 -2.36 -42.88 -31.56
N SER A 210 -3.23 -42.00 -32.06
CA SER A 210 -3.86 -42.22 -33.37
C SER A 210 -3.61 -41.03 -34.29
N GLU A 211 -2.76 -41.28 -35.27
CA GLU A 211 -2.61 -40.51 -36.49
C GLU A 211 -3.94 -40.49 -37.26
N THR A 212 -4.32 -39.36 -37.84
CA THR A 212 -5.24 -39.38 -38.98
C THR A 212 -4.96 -38.22 -39.92
N LYS A 213 -4.25 -38.61 -41.00
CA LYS A 213 -4.54 -38.36 -42.41
C LYS A 213 -4.73 -36.91 -42.90
N GLU A 214 -3.74 -36.55 -43.70
CA GLU A 214 -3.77 -35.64 -44.83
C GLU A 214 -5.04 -35.75 -45.69
N GLY A 215 -5.51 -34.60 -46.17
CA GLY A 215 -6.55 -34.45 -47.18
C GLY A 215 -6.35 -33.14 -47.96
N PRO A 216 -6.82 -33.06 -49.22
CA PRO A 216 -6.01 -32.53 -50.32
C PRO A 216 -6.30 -31.07 -50.71
N LYS A 217 -5.33 -30.48 -51.40
CA LYS A 217 -5.48 -29.26 -52.23
C LYS A 217 -6.53 -29.49 -53.33
N PRO A 218 -7.23 -28.42 -53.77
CA PRO A 218 -7.58 -28.32 -55.17
C PRO A 218 -7.04 -27.03 -55.80
N ASP A 219 -6.58 -27.25 -57.02
CA ASP A 219 -6.00 -26.31 -57.94
C ASP A 219 -7.09 -25.67 -58.82
N SER A 220 -6.72 -24.54 -59.42
CA SER A 220 -7.21 -24.04 -60.71
C SER A 220 -8.60 -23.36 -60.85
N LYS A 221 -8.49 -22.07 -61.21
CA LYS A 221 -9.08 -21.42 -62.40
C LYS A 221 -10.55 -21.73 -62.74
N ARG A 222 -11.46 -20.77 -62.54
CA ARG A 222 -12.63 -20.61 -63.43
C ARG A 222 -13.19 -19.19 -63.51
N ARG A 223 -13.00 -18.61 -64.70
CA ARG A 223 -13.88 -17.72 -65.48
C ARG A 223 -14.63 -16.55 -64.81
N LYS A 224 -14.26 -15.36 -65.30
CA LYS A 224 -15.11 -14.16 -65.42
C LYS A 224 -16.43 -14.48 -66.11
N GLN A 225 -17.54 -13.96 -65.58
CA GLN A 225 -18.66 -13.43 -66.36
C GLN A 225 -19.41 -12.40 -65.51
N GLY A 226 -19.61 -11.22 -66.09
CA GLY A 226 -20.17 -10.06 -65.44
C GLY A 226 -21.68 -10.16 -65.18
N LYS A 227 -22.13 -9.39 -64.19
CA LYS A 227 -23.50 -8.96 -64.08
C LYS A 227 -23.53 -7.60 -63.38
N LYS A 228 -23.71 -6.55 -64.18
CA LYS A 228 -24.20 -5.23 -63.75
C LYS A 228 -25.54 -5.46 -63.04
N ARG A 229 -25.61 -5.18 -61.74
CA ARG A 229 -26.86 -4.98 -61.01
C ARG A 229 -26.74 -3.63 -60.30
N GLY A 230 -27.72 -2.77 -60.57
CA GLY A 230 -27.73 -1.38 -60.15
C GLY A 230 -27.64 -1.22 -58.64
N GLU A 231 -26.82 -0.26 -58.24
CA GLU A 231 -26.79 0.31 -56.90
C GLU A 231 -28.15 0.95 -56.64
N LYS A 232 -28.92 0.33 -55.74
CA LYS A 232 -30.04 0.97 -55.08
C LYS A 232 -29.48 1.48 -53.76
N GLU A 233 -29.29 2.79 -53.64
CA GLU A 233 -28.94 3.46 -52.39
C GLU A 233 -30.01 3.14 -51.34
N GLU A 234 -29.75 2.12 -50.52
CA GLU A 234 -30.46 1.93 -49.27
C GLU A 234 -29.99 3.01 -48.30
N LYS A 235 -30.88 3.99 -48.08
CA LYS A 235 -30.77 5.00 -47.03
C LYS A 235 -30.51 4.30 -45.69
N LYS A 236 -29.27 4.41 -45.22
CA LYS A 236 -28.85 4.04 -43.85
C LYS A 236 -29.83 4.69 -42.87
N PRO A 237 -30.47 3.94 -41.96
CA PRO A 237 -31.33 4.53 -40.95
C PRO A 237 -30.47 5.46 -40.08
N GLU A 238 -30.84 6.75 -40.06
CA GLU A 238 -30.28 7.73 -39.15
C GLU A 238 -30.40 7.21 -37.72
N LYS A 239 -29.25 6.87 -37.11
CA LYS A 239 -29.17 6.53 -35.70
C LYS A 239 -29.66 7.73 -34.91
N LYS A 240 -30.86 7.61 -34.32
CA LYS A 240 -31.37 8.55 -33.31
C LYS A 240 -30.27 8.75 -32.26
N PRO A 241 -29.99 9.99 -31.83
CA PRO A 241 -28.99 10.26 -30.82
C PRO A 241 -29.38 9.54 -29.54
N GLU A 242 -28.59 8.53 -29.15
CA GLU A 242 -28.69 7.89 -27.85
C GLU A 242 -28.55 8.99 -26.79
N LYS A 243 -29.63 9.23 -26.03
CA LYS A 243 -29.62 10.15 -24.90
C LYS A 243 -28.48 9.73 -23.98
N LYS A 244 -27.51 10.63 -23.78
CA LYS A 244 -26.45 10.50 -22.78
C LYS A 244 -27.10 10.07 -21.46
N PRO A 245 -26.68 8.97 -20.82
CA PRO A 245 -27.28 8.54 -19.57
C PRO A 245 -27.17 9.69 -18.57
N GLU A 246 -28.33 10.13 -18.11
CA GLU A 246 -28.48 11.14 -17.08
C GLU A 246 -27.72 10.65 -15.85
N ALA A 247 -26.68 11.39 -15.44
CA ALA A 247 -25.81 10.96 -14.36
C ALA A 247 -26.65 10.78 -13.10
N LEU A 248 -26.59 9.60 -12.48
CA LEU A 248 -27.29 9.32 -11.23
C LEU A 248 -26.98 10.42 -10.20
N PRO A 249 -27.98 10.87 -9.43
CA PRO A 249 -27.76 11.89 -8.40
C PRO A 249 -26.65 11.43 -7.45
N LYS A 250 -25.68 12.31 -7.20
CA LYS A 250 -24.55 12.03 -6.31
C LYS A 250 -25.09 11.79 -4.88
N PRO A 251 -24.64 10.75 -4.16
CA PRO A 251 -25.12 10.48 -2.80
C PRO A 251 -24.81 11.67 -1.88
N SER A 252 -25.75 12.01 -1.00
CA SER A 252 -25.61 13.09 -0.02
C SER A 252 -24.88 12.64 1.24
N LEU A 253 -24.91 11.33 1.53
CA LEU A 253 -24.29 10.68 2.67
C LEU A 253 -23.47 9.47 2.21
N HIS A 254 -22.30 9.26 2.81
CA HIS A 254 -21.43 8.14 2.48
C HIS A 254 -20.91 7.49 3.76
N TYR A 255 -21.27 6.23 3.96
CA TYR A 255 -20.74 5.38 5.02
C TYR A 255 -19.45 4.69 4.57
N ILE A 256 -18.37 4.91 5.32
CA ILE A 256 -17.12 4.15 5.18
C ILE A 256 -17.05 3.14 6.32
N VAL A 257 -17.22 1.87 5.99
CA VAL A 257 -17.36 0.78 6.97
C VAL A 257 -16.02 0.07 7.15
N ASP A 258 -15.59 -0.05 8.41
CA ASP A 258 -14.46 -0.90 8.81
C ASP A 258 -14.93 -2.37 8.88
N GLY A 259 -14.88 -3.06 7.74
CA GLY A 259 -15.36 -4.42 7.60
C GLY A 259 -14.58 -5.42 8.47
N SER A 260 -13.31 -5.16 8.78
CA SER A 260 -12.54 -6.01 9.70
C SER A 260 -13.06 -5.92 11.13
N ASN A 261 -13.28 -4.70 11.62
CA ASN A 261 -13.85 -4.48 12.95
C ASN A 261 -15.27 -5.05 13.05
N VAL A 262 -16.07 -4.88 11.99
CA VAL A 262 -17.44 -5.40 11.90
C VAL A 262 -17.47 -6.93 11.91
N ALA A 263 -16.66 -7.58 11.07
CA ALA A 263 -16.63 -9.04 11.00
C ALA A 263 -16.11 -9.70 12.27
N LEU A 264 -15.28 -9.00 13.06
CA LEU A 264 -14.67 -9.54 14.28
C LEU A 264 -15.42 -9.10 15.54
N GLU A 265 -16.54 -8.39 15.41
CA GLU A 265 -17.30 -7.90 16.55
C GLU A 265 -17.83 -9.07 17.41
N ALA A 266 -17.71 -8.94 18.73
CA ALA A 266 -18.03 -9.95 19.74
C ALA A 266 -17.26 -11.29 19.64
N ARG A 267 -16.23 -11.40 18.79
CA ARG A 267 -15.40 -12.62 18.67
C ARG A 267 -13.92 -12.33 18.80
N SER A 268 -13.17 -13.33 19.25
CA SER A 268 -11.71 -13.27 19.17
C SER A 268 -11.24 -13.62 17.76
N PHE A 269 -10.07 -13.11 17.34
CA PHE A 269 -9.41 -13.53 16.09
C PHE A 269 -9.27 -15.06 15.93
N LYS A 270 -9.31 -15.83 17.03
CA LYS A 270 -9.24 -17.31 17.00
C LYS A 270 -10.55 -17.95 16.55
N GLU A 271 -11.69 -17.31 16.80
CA GLU A 271 -13.00 -17.81 16.39
C GLU A 271 -13.33 -17.45 14.94
N GLY A 272 -12.57 -16.51 14.36
CA GLY A 272 -12.77 -16.00 13.03
C GLY A 272 -13.93 -15.00 12.96
N GLY A 273 -13.85 -14.11 11.98
CA GLY A 273 -14.88 -13.15 11.66
C GLY A 273 -16.00 -13.73 10.81
N ARG A 274 -17.13 -13.04 10.77
CA ARG A 274 -18.33 -13.45 10.04
C ARG A 274 -18.63 -12.50 8.89
N LEU A 275 -18.66 -13.02 7.67
CA LEU A 275 -19.06 -12.25 6.49
C LEU A 275 -20.52 -11.78 6.60
N SER A 276 -21.39 -12.58 7.22
CA SER A 276 -22.80 -12.22 7.44
C SER A 276 -23.00 -10.96 8.28
N GLN A 277 -22.07 -10.65 9.19
CA GLN A 277 -22.10 -9.40 9.96
C GLN A 277 -21.86 -8.18 9.06
N ILE A 278 -20.90 -8.28 8.13
CA ILE A 278 -20.65 -7.24 7.13
C ILE A 278 -21.89 -7.07 6.25
N GLU A 279 -22.44 -8.17 5.73
CA GLU A 279 -23.63 -8.14 4.86
C GLU A 279 -24.82 -7.47 5.56
N LEU A 280 -25.11 -7.87 6.80
CA LEU A 280 -26.23 -7.33 7.57
C LEU A 280 -26.08 -5.83 7.86
N LEU A 281 -24.90 -5.41 8.33
CA LEU A 281 -24.66 -4.00 8.62
C LEU A 281 -24.70 -3.15 7.33
N THR A 282 -24.14 -3.66 6.23
CA THR A 282 -24.15 -2.97 4.94
C THR A 282 -25.57 -2.76 4.45
N ALA A 283 -26.39 -3.83 4.44
CA ALA A 283 -27.80 -3.74 4.06
C ALA A 283 -28.55 -2.71 4.92
N LYS A 284 -28.29 -2.70 6.24
CA LYS A 284 -28.91 -1.74 7.16
C LYS A 284 -28.56 -0.29 6.83
N LEU A 285 -27.31 -0.02 6.45
CA LEU A 285 -26.86 1.32 6.09
C LEU A 285 -27.40 1.76 4.72
N GLU A 286 -27.51 0.82 3.77
CA GLU A 286 -28.10 1.04 2.44
C GLU A 286 -29.59 1.38 2.48
N GLU A 287 -30.32 1.01 3.55
CA GLU A 287 -31.71 1.46 3.78
C GLU A 287 -31.82 2.99 3.97
N THR A 288 -30.71 3.68 4.28
CA THR A 288 -30.70 5.13 4.46
C THR A 288 -30.83 5.82 3.11
N GLU A 289 -31.88 6.63 2.93
CA GLU A 289 -32.15 7.33 1.68
C GLU A 289 -30.97 8.23 1.27
N GLY A 290 -30.51 8.06 0.03
CA GLY A 290 -29.39 8.83 -0.53
C GLY A 290 -28.01 8.47 0.01
N ALA A 291 -27.90 7.37 0.78
CA ALA A 291 -26.63 6.88 1.28
C ALA A 291 -25.89 6.00 0.27
N ALA A 292 -24.57 6.17 0.23
CA ALA A 292 -23.65 5.20 -0.36
C ALA A 292 -22.89 4.47 0.76
N VAL A 293 -22.49 3.23 0.51
CA VAL A 293 -21.70 2.43 1.46
C VAL A 293 -20.46 1.88 0.78
N THR A 294 -19.30 2.16 1.38
CA THR A 294 -18.02 1.57 0.99
C THR A 294 -17.49 0.75 2.16
N VAL A 295 -17.37 -0.56 1.98
CA VAL A 295 -16.81 -1.48 2.97
C VAL A 295 -15.32 -1.68 2.70
N ILE A 296 -14.48 -1.49 3.71
CA ILE A 296 -13.03 -1.68 3.64
C ILE A 296 -12.61 -2.77 4.62
N VAL A 297 -11.81 -3.74 4.18
CA VAL A 297 -11.27 -4.82 5.01
C VAL A 297 -9.75 -4.86 4.99
N ASP A 298 -9.15 -5.30 6.10
CA ASP A 298 -7.72 -5.59 6.19
C ASP A 298 -7.38 -6.80 5.31
N ALA A 299 -6.21 -6.77 4.67
CA ALA A 299 -5.71 -7.89 3.86
C ALA A 299 -5.56 -9.20 4.65
N ASN A 300 -5.39 -9.14 5.98
CA ASN A 300 -5.27 -10.30 6.86
C ASN A 300 -6.63 -10.95 7.18
N LEU A 301 -7.75 -10.22 7.05
CA LEU A 301 -9.08 -10.75 7.37
C LEU A 301 -9.42 -12.02 6.57
N ARG A 302 -8.94 -12.12 5.32
CA ARG A 302 -9.11 -13.30 4.45
C ARG A 302 -8.57 -14.61 5.01
N HIS A 303 -7.73 -14.57 6.03
CA HIS A 303 -7.19 -15.75 6.71
C HIS A 303 -7.98 -16.13 7.96
N HIS A 304 -8.88 -15.25 8.40
CA HIS A 304 -9.58 -15.30 9.67
C HIS A 304 -11.07 -15.01 9.51
N ILE A 305 -11.67 -15.28 8.35
CA ILE A 305 -13.10 -15.06 8.11
C ILE A 305 -13.75 -16.36 7.62
N ASP A 306 -15.01 -16.57 8.00
CA ASP A 306 -15.83 -17.59 7.37
C ASP A 306 -16.16 -17.22 5.90
N ARG A 307 -16.74 -18.16 5.15
CA ARG A 307 -17.17 -17.94 3.75
C ARG A 307 -16.14 -17.18 2.90
N LYS A 308 -14.86 -17.56 3.03
CA LYS A 308 -13.73 -16.85 2.41
C LYS A 308 -13.90 -16.66 0.90
N ASP A 309 -14.36 -17.70 0.21
CA ASP A 309 -14.52 -17.65 -1.25
C ASP A 309 -15.56 -16.60 -1.67
N ASP A 310 -16.65 -16.45 -0.89
CA ASP A 310 -17.67 -15.41 -1.12
C ASP A 310 -17.07 -14.01 -0.92
N MET A 311 -16.26 -13.82 0.13
CA MET A 311 -15.57 -12.54 0.35
C MET A 311 -14.62 -12.21 -0.81
N GLU A 312 -13.89 -13.20 -1.35
CA GLU A 312 -13.00 -13.00 -2.50
C GLU A 312 -13.79 -12.63 -3.77
N VAL A 313 -15.00 -13.15 -3.96
CA VAL A 313 -15.91 -12.70 -5.04
C VAL A 313 -16.34 -11.25 -4.80
N MET A 314 -16.77 -10.90 -3.59
CA MET A 314 -17.14 -9.52 -3.24
C MET A 314 -16.00 -8.51 -3.43
N ILE A 315 -14.75 -8.92 -3.18
CA ILE A 315 -13.56 -8.11 -3.44
C ILE A 315 -13.35 -7.91 -4.95
N LYS A 316 -13.45 -8.97 -5.75
CA LYS A 316 -13.30 -8.89 -7.21
C LYS A 316 -14.37 -7.99 -7.84
N ASP A 317 -15.58 -8.07 -7.33
CA ASP A 317 -16.73 -7.28 -7.79
C ASP A 317 -16.74 -5.86 -7.20
N ARG A 318 -15.74 -5.50 -6.39
CA ARG A 318 -15.59 -4.20 -5.71
C ARG A 318 -16.74 -3.84 -4.77
N ARG A 319 -17.48 -4.83 -4.29
CA ARG A 319 -18.46 -4.66 -3.21
C ARG A 319 -17.77 -4.48 -1.85
N ILE A 320 -16.60 -5.10 -1.70
CA ILE A 320 -15.69 -4.90 -0.56
C ILE A 320 -14.34 -4.45 -1.12
N LEU A 321 -13.74 -3.44 -0.52
CA LEU A 321 -12.39 -2.99 -0.84
C LEU A 321 -11.39 -3.60 0.15
N GLN A 322 -10.40 -4.32 -0.35
CA GLN A 322 -9.30 -4.79 0.49
C GLN A 322 -8.21 -3.70 0.57
N ALA A 323 -7.78 -3.37 1.79
CA ALA A 323 -6.63 -2.50 2.01
C ALA A 323 -5.38 -3.11 1.34
N PRO A 324 -4.52 -2.31 0.67
CA PRO A 324 -3.34 -2.84 0.02
C PRO A 324 -2.43 -3.60 0.98
N ALA A 325 -1.73 -4.62 0.47
CA ALA A 325 -0.76 -5.35 1.28
C ALA A 325 0.30 -4.40 1.85
N GLN A 326 0.65 -4.57 3.12
CA GLN A 326 1.59 -3.73 3.87
C GLN A 326 1.12 -2.29 4.14
N THR A 327 -0.15 -1.98 3.84
CA THR A 327 -0.82 -0.77 4.30
C THR A 327 -1.68 -1.11 5.52
N ASP A 328 -1.67 -0.23 6.51
CA ASP A 328 -2.55 -0.36 7.67
C ASP A 328 -4.00 -0.07 7.23
N ALA A 329 -4.94 -0.95 7.58
CA ALA A 329 -6.34 -0.78 7.23
C ALA A 329 -6.92 0.51 7.81
N ASP A 330 -6.52 0.90 9.03
CA ASP A 330 -6.96 2.15 9.67
C ASP A 330 -6.55 3.36 8.84
N GLU A 331 -5.30 3.39 8.37
CA GLU A 331 -4.79 4.46 7.52
C GLU A 331 -5.61 4.54 6.21
N PHE A 332 -5.89 3.39 5.60
CA PHE A 332 -6.63 3.34 4.35
C PHE A 332 -8.10 3.77 4.49
N ILE A 333 -8.76 3.39 5.58
CA ILE A 333 -10.11 3.84 5.94
C ILE A 333 -10.15 5.36 6.08
N LEU A 334 -9.24 5.93 6.87
CA LEU A 334 -9.18 7.37 7.13
C LEU A 334 -8.90 8.18 5.86
N LEU A 335 -7.98 7.72 5.02
CA LEU A 335 -7.66 8.37 3.73
C LEU A 335 -8.84 8.30 2.74
N THR A 336 -9.55 7.17 2.70
CA THR A 336 -10.73 7.02 1.83
C THR A 336 -11.85 7.95 2.30
N ALA A 337 -12.08 8.02 3.62
CA ALA A 337 -13.10 8.89 4.19
C ALA A 337 -12.79 10.39 3.96
N GLU A 338 -11.52 10.79 4.09
CA GLU A 338 -11.09 12.16 3.80
C GLU A 338 -11.22 12.52 2.30
N TYR A 339 -10.95 11.57 1.41
CA TYR A 339 -11.12 11.77 -0.04
C TYR A 339 -12.58 12.10 -0.40
N HIS A 340 -13.54 11.33 0.12
CA HIS A 340 -14.96 11.59 -0.12
C HIS A 340 -15.42 12.90 0.53
N ARG A 341 -14.96 13.17 1.76
CA ARG A 341 -15.27 14.41 2.47
C ARG A 341 -14.76 15.65 1.73
N SER A 342 -13.52 15.62 1.24
CA SER A 342 -12.94 16.74 0.47
C SER A 342 -13.62 16.93 -0.90
N SER A 343 -14.30 15.89 -1.40
CA SER A 343 -15.14 15.95 -2.60
C SER A 343 -16.58 16.46 -2.36
N GLY A 344 -16.85 16.96 -1.15
CA GLY A 344 -18.12 17.57 -0.77
C GLY A 344 -19.20 16.61 -0.28
N GLU A 345 -18.87 15.33 -0.04
CA GLU A 345 -19.80 14.35 0.51
C GLU A 345 -19.86 14.44 2.05
N THR A 346 -21.04 14.20 2.63
CA THR A 346 -21.16 13.96 4.07
C THR A 346 -20.65 12.56 4.35
N VAL A 347 -19.57 12.42 5.12
CA VAL A 347 -18.94 11.11 5.37
C VAL A 347 -19.11 10.69 6.82
N VAL A 348 -19.49 9.44 7.03
CA VAL A 348 -19.58 8.79 8.34
C VAL A 348 -18.74 7.51 8.34
N ILE A 349 -17.85 7.38 9.32
CA ILE A 349 -17.03 6.17 9.50
C ILE A 349 -17.73 5.23 10.47
N VAL A 350 -18.04 4.01 10.02
CA VAL A 350 -18.68 2.99 10.85
C VAL A 350 -17.62 2.02 11.37
N SER A 351 -17.24 2.18 12.65
CA SER A 351 -16.26 1.32 13.34
C SER A 351 -16.37 1.49 14.85
N ASN A 352 -16.18 0.42 15.61
CA ASN A 352 -16.05 0.47 17.07
C ASN A 352 -14.65 0.88 17.54
N ASP A 353 -13.62 0.78 16.69
CA ASP A 353 -12.31 1.38 16.98
C ASP A 353 -12.40 2.91 17.06
N ARG A 354 -11.56 3.55 17.88
CA ARG A 354 -11.52 5.01 18.03
C ARG A 354 -10.45 5.69 17.18
N PHE A 355 -9.62 4.93 16.46
CA PHE A 355 -8.51 5.44 15.63
C PHE A 355 -7.57 6.41 16.36
N GLN A 356 -7.43 6.25 17.68
CA GLN A 356 -6.79 7.27 18.54
C GLN A 356 -5.34 7.53 18.16
N ASP A 357 -4.60 6.49 17.80
CA ASP A 357 -3.18 6.60 17.45
C ASP A 357 -3.00 7.40 16.16
N TYR A 358 -3.84 7.15 15.16
CA TYR A 358 -3.86 7.91 13.90
C TYR A 358 -4.28 9.36 14.09
N ILE A 359 -5.37 9.60 14.82
CA ILE A 359 -5.86 10.96 15.10
C ILE A 359 -4.79 11.78 15.83
N LYS A 360 -4.13 11.20 16.85
CA LYS A 360 -3.06 11.89 17.59
C LYS A 360 -1.84 12.17 16.71
N LYS A 361 -1.42 11.19 15.90
CA LYS A 361 -0.24 11.27 15.05
C LYS A 361 -0.38 12.31 13.94
N PHE A 362 -1.58 12.47 13.37
CA PHE A 362 -1.82 13.32 12.21
C PHE A 362 -2.73 14.51 12.50
N LYS A 363 -2.83 14.93 13.76
CA LYS A 363 -3.59 16.13 14.15
C LYS A 363 -3.07 17.39 13.40
N PRO A 364 -3.93 18.27 12.87
CA PRO A 364 -5.40 18.30 12.97
C PRO A 364 -6.16 17.55 11.88
N ARG A 365 -5.46 16.94 10.92
CA ARG A 365 -6.04 16.34 9.70
C ARG A 365 -7.24 15.43 9.96
N PHE A 366 -7.15 14.55 10.96
CA PHE A 366 -8.20 13.58 11.31
C PHE A 366 -9.00 13.93 12.58
N ASP A 367 -8.95 15.18 13.07
CA ASP A 367 -9.73 15.56 14.27
C ASP A 367 -11.25 15.44 14.05
N TRP A 368 -11.71 15.66 12.82
CA TRP A 368 -13.12 15.59 12.43
C TRP A 368 -13.73 14.19 12.60
N VAL A 369 -12.91 13.14 12.62
CA VAL A 369 -13.37 11.75 12.74
C VAL A 369 -14.15 11.55 14.04
N LYS A 370 -13.81 12.29 15.10
CA LYS A 370 -14.50 12.21 16.41
C LYS A 370 -15.99 12.57 16.33
N SER A 371 -16.37 13.45 15.40
CA SER A 371 -17.75 13.90 15.20
C SER A 371 -18.42 13.28 13.97
N SER A 372 -17.74 12.35 13.32
CA SER A 372 -18.20 11.71 12.08
C SER A 372 -17.98 10.20 12.13
N GLN A 373 -17.98 9.64 13.34
CA GLN A 373 -17.91 8.23 13.59
C GLN A 373 -19.25 7.74 14.10
N GLN A 374 -19.69 6.58 13.61
CA GLN A 374 -20.88 5.89 14.06
C GLN A 374 -20.48 4.53 14.61
N LYS A 375 -20.95 4.24 15.83
CA LYS A 375 -20.71 2.95 16.48
C LYS A 375 -21.81 1.98 16.07
N PHE A 376 -21.52 0.69 16.17
CA PHE A 376 -22.48 -0.35 15.86
C PHE A 376 -22.47 -1.43 16.94
N MET A 377 -23.59 -2.17 17.01
CA MET A 377 -23.76 -3.30 17.91
C MET A 377 -24.61 -4.33 17.19
N PHE A 378 -24.31 -5.60 17.41
CA PHE A 378 -25.12 -6.71 16.91
C PHE A 378 -26.00 -7.26 18.03
N VAL A 379 -27.27 -7.50 17.71
CA VAL A 379 -28.18 -8.28 18.54
C VAL A 379 -28.09 -9.72 18.06
N PHE A 380 -27.77 -10.63 18.97
CA PHE A 380 -27.64 -12.06 18.68
C PHE A 380 -28.88 -12.82 19.15
N SER A 381 -29.10 -13.99 18.56
CA SER A 381 -30.08 -14.97 19.02
C SER A 381 -29.83 -15.36 20.48
N HIS A 382 -30.85 -15.93 21.13
CA HIS A 382 -30.77 -16.29 22.54
C HIS A 382 -29.62 -17.27 22.86
N ASP A 383 -29.27 -18.13 21.90
CA ASP A 383 -28.15 -19.07 21.97
C ASP A 383 -26.81 -18.47 21.50
N GLY A 384 -26.79 -17.20 21.07
CA GLY A 384 -25.61 -16.48 20.59
C GLY A 384 -25.04 -16.98 19.27
N SER A 385 -25.77 -17.86 18.56
CA SER A 385 -25.27 -18.52 17.35
C SER A 385 -25.42 -17.65 16.09
N GLU A 386 -26.49 -16.85 16.04
CA GLU A 386 -26.87 -16.06 14.88
C GLU A 386 -27.01 -14.58 15.22
N VAL A 387 -26.67 -13.72 14.25
CA VAL A 387 -26.92 -12.29 14.36
C VAL A 387 -28.32 -12.03 13.83
N ILE A 388 -29.16 -11.42 14.66
CA ILE A 388 -30.55 -11.06 14.33
C ILE A 388 -30.60 -9.68 13.70
N GLU A 389 -29.92 -8.71 14.31
CA GLU A 389 -30.04 -7.30 13.93
C GLU A 389 -28.73 -6.55 14.10
N ALA A 390 -28.47 -5.60 13.21
CA ALA A 390 -27.42 -4.61 13.35
C ALA A 390 -28.03 -3.28 13.82
N MET A 391 -27.60 -2.79 14.97
CA MET A 391 -27.94 -1.47 15.48
C MET A 391 -26.76 -0.54 15.28
N THR A 392 -27.05 0.72 14.98
CA THR A 392 -26.03 1.76 14.87
C THR A 392 -26.42 2.96 15.72
N SER A 393 -25.46 3.53 16.43
CA SER A 393 -25.67 4.72 17.25
C SER A 393 -24.83 5.87 16.71
N ILE A 394 -25.49 7.00 16.44
CA ILE A 394 -24.80 8.27 16.20
C ILE A 394 -24.18 8.70 17.53
N SER A 395 -22.85 8.89 17.57
CA SER A 395 -22.11 9.29 18.76
C SER A 395 -22.12 10.78 19.01
#